data_AF-A0A1B8ZZT6-F1
#
_entry.id   AF-A0A1B8ZZT6-F1
#
_cell.length_a   1.000
_cell.length_b   1.000
_cell.length_c   1.000
_cell.angle_alpha   90.00
_cell.angle_beta   90.00
_cell.angle_gamma   90.00
#
_symmetry.space_group_name_H-M   'P 1'
#
loop_
_entity.id
_entity.type
_entity.pdbx_description
1 polymer ?
#
loop_
_entity_poly.entity_id
_entity_poly.type
_entity_poly.pdbx_seq_one_letter_code
_entity_poly.pdbx_strand_id
1 'polypeptide(L)'
;MSEELLNKPCVRITIVVDEKIVNHGTGALVKGKGGFFVITAYHCIYGDNDQDVKLHEIVIEQQPAFNKPFSKIEIIEIVGSCKQDDWVVIKANFSDPDSTFPIILASTTFKIDNPVHFTGFQSVSKNECRTFKSRVLNEISSKEFRITLAEKDTFKAGADDAKGLSGSGAFILNGTGLHLIGILKSVKGDDAINDDIKCCEMTDIAALIGMELTDIIADSLGDTWASQQFDELEVTDERNLIEKIKIVNSEYSQLKINRLCRQLALGKSELSSILDRDMSAIKFRIFEACQEELEDFIEENQEAILSSDQINKLIEKFTKRGIKILETKSKKYLYPVLDDELIRQIVLDLINECYLSFDKEGLYAK
;
A
#
# COMPACT_ATOMS: atom_id res chain seq x y z
N MET A 1 -5.63 10.51 -0.64
CA MET A 1 -5.06 9.48 0.25
C MET A 1 -3.59 9.19 -0.08
N SER A 2 -3.20 9.09 -1.36
CA SER A 2 -1.81 8.77 -1.76
C SER A 2 -0.78 9.88 -1.54
N GLU A 3 -1.09 11.15 -1.83
CA GLU A 3 -0.11 12.25 -1.71
C GLU A 3 0.29 12.57 -0.27
N GLU A 4 -0.67 12.55 0.66
CA GLU A 4 -0.37 12.76 2.09
C GLU A 4 0.53 11.65 2.64
N LEU A 5 0.31 10.41 2.21
CA LEU A 5 1.16 9.26 2.56
C LEU A 5 2.60 9.45 2.05
N LEU A 6 2.77 9.96 0.83
CA LEU A 6 4.08 10.20 0.20
C LEU A 6 4.79 11.46 0.74
N ASN A 7 4.05 12.45 1.22
CA ASN A 7 4.62 13.69 1.75
C ASN A 7 5.21 13.51 3.16
N LYS A 8 4.61 12.63 3.98
CA LYS A 8 5.10 12.35 5.33
C LYS A 8 6.57 11.90 5.38
N PRO A 9 7.05 10.94 4.58
CA PRO A 9 8.47 10.59 4.59
C PRO A 9 9.37 11.63 3.90
N CYS A 10 8.83 12.59 3.16
CA CYS A 10 9.65 13.55 2.42
C CYS A 10 10.24 14.62 3.35
N VAL A 11 11.57 14.77 3.29
CA VAL A 11 12.29 15.80 4.04
C VAL A 11 13.13 16.66 3.11
N ARG A 12 13.27 17.94 3.46
CA ARG A 12 14.19 18.88 2.82
C ARG A 12 15.53 18.80 3.51
N ILE A 13 16.60 18.81 2.71
CA ILE A 13 17.98 18.82 3.19
C ILE A 13 18.65 20.08 2.67
N THR A 14 19.29 20.82 3.57
CA THR A 14 20.03 22.05 3.24
C THR A 14 21.38 22.02 3.93
N ILE A 15 22.44 22.34 3.19
CA ILE A 15 23.79 22.49 3.74
C ILE A 15 24.08 23.97 3.92
N VAL A 16 24.38 24.36 5.16
CA VAL A 16 24.59 25.75 5.57
C VAL A 16 26.00 25.89 6.12
N VAL A 17 26.85 26.61 5.39
CA VAL A 17 28.23 26.92 5.79
C VAL A 17 28.36 28.44 5.88
N ASP A 18 28.89 28.95 7.00
CA ASP A 18 29.02 30.39 7.26
C ASP A 18 27.71 31.17 7.00
N GLU A 19 26.60 30.64 7.52
CA GLU A 19 25.23 31.19 7.37
C GLU A 19 24.70 31.24 5.93
N LYS A 20 25.40 30.64 4.97
CA LYS A 20 24.97 30.58 3.57
C LYS A 20 24.58 29.17 3.18
N ILE A 21 23.46 29.07 2.47
CA ILE A 21 23.04 27.82 1.83
C ILE A 21 23.98 27.53 0.67
N VAL A 22 24.80 26.49 0.80
CA VAL A 22 25.77 26.06 -0.23
C VAL A 22 25.24 24.90 -1.06
N ASN A 23 24.35 24.09 -0.50
CA ASN A 23 23.73 22.97 -1.20
C ASN A 23 22.31 22.69 -0.69
N HIS A 24 21.50 22.03 -1.50
CA HIS A 24 20.16 21.60 -1.11
C HIS A 24 19.74 20.35 -1.88
N GLY A 25 18.87 19.56 -1.26
CA GLY A 25 18.30 18.36 -1.85
C GLY A 25 17.08 17.89 -1.07
N THR A 26 16.66 16.67 -1.38
CA THR A 26 15.55 15.98 -0.72
C THR A 26 16.08 14.72 -0.02
N GLY A 27 15.36 14.24 0.98
CA GLY A 27 15.59 12.94 1.59
C GLY A 27 14.28 12.20 1.85
N ALA A 28 14.42 10.92 2.21
CA ALA A 28 13.35 10.09 2.72
C ALA A 28 13.60 9.72 4.19
N LEU A 29 12.72 10.17 5.07
CA LEU A 29 12.61 9.70 6.45
C LEU A 29 11.99 8.30 6.44
N VAL A 30 12.62 7.36 7.14
CA VAL A 30 12.17 5.97 7.26
C VAL A 30 12.40 5.45 8.68
N LYS A 31 11.60 4.48 9.09
CA LYS A 31 11.76 3.79 10.37
C LYS A 31 12.57 2.51 10.16
N GLY A 32 13.73 2.44 10.79
CA GLY A 32 14.58 1.24 10.79
C GLY A 32 14.66 0.61 12.17
N LYS A 33 15.57 -0.36 12.32
CA LYS A 33 15.89 -0.95 13.63
C LYS A 33 16.56 0.10 14.53
N GLY A 34 15.93 0.40 15.65
CA GLY A 34 16.50 1.30 16.66
C GLY A 34 16.29 2.79 16.42
N GLY A 35 15.38 3.19 15.52
CA GLY A 35 14.96 4.59 15.39
C GLY A 35 14.54 4.99 13.97
N PHE A 36 14.52 6.30 13.77
CA PHE A 36 14.26 6.91 12.47
C PHE A 36 15.57 7.31 11.79
N PHE A 37 15.58 7.20 10.47
CA PHE A 37 16.72 7.49 9.63
C PHE A 37 16.27 8.34 8.44
N VAL A 38 17.11 9.27 8.02
CA VAL A 38 16.96 10.00 6.77
C VAL A 38 17.96 9.43 5.77
N ILE A 39 17.46 9.01 4.62
CA ILE A 39 18.24 8.54 3.50
C ILE A 39 18.22 9.62 2.43
N THR A 40 19.37 9.94 1.84
CA THR A 40 19.50 10.93 0.77
C THR A 40 20.68 10.58 -0.15
N ALA A 41 20.86 11.35 -1.23
CA ALA A 41 21.98 11.17 -2.13
C ALA A 41 23.28 11.74 -1.53
N TYR A 42 24.42 11.13 -1.86
CA TYR A 42 25.72 11.52 -1.33
C TYR A 42 26.08 12.97 -1.67
N HIS A 43 25.92 13.35 -2.94
CA HIS A 43 26.19 14.70 -3.39
C HIS A 43 25.21 15.76 -2.82
N CYS A 44 24.08 15.37 -2.21
CA CYS A 44 23.23 16.32 -1.47
C CYS A 44 23.89 16.81 -0.19
N ILE A 45 24.73 15.98 0.45
CA ILE A 45 25.48 16.32 1.65
C ILE A 45 26.84 16.88 1.29
N TYR A 46 27.63 16.13 0.53
CA TYR A 46 29.04 16.45 0.30
C TYR A 46 29.28 17.25 -1.00
N GLY A 47 28.24 17.50 -1.80
CA GLY A 47 28.39 18.18 -3.10
C GLY A 47 29.19 17.37 -4.12
N ASP A 48 29.40 17.96 -5.30
CA ASP A 48 30.14 17.32 -6.41
C ASP A 48 31.67 17.24 -6.14
N ASN A 49 32.18 17.98 -5.16
CA ASN A 49 33.62 18.13 -4.87
C ASN A 49 34.06 17.52 -3.52
N ASP A 50 33.25 16.64 -2.92
CA ASP A 50 33.50 16.03 -1.59
C ASP A 50 33.85 17.06 -0.51
N GLN A 51 32.95 18.01 -0.28
CA GLN A 51 33.09 19.01 0.78
C GLN A 51 33.15 18.32 2.15
N ASP A 52 34.04 18.80 3.03
CA ASP A 52 34.08 18.38 4.43
C ASP A 52 32.95 19.05 5.21
N VAL A 53 31.80 18.38 5.30
CA VAL A 53 30.58 18.90 5.92
C VAL A 53 30.43 18.37 7.34
N LYS A 54 30.24 19.28 8.29
CA LYS A 54 30.03 18.97 9.70
C LYS A 54 28.55 18.77 9.99
N LEU A 55 28.24 17.96 11.00
CA LEU A 55 26.84 17.65 11.37
C LEU A 55 25.95 18.89 11.60
N HIS A 56 26.49 19.95 12.23
CA HIS A 56 25.73 21.17 12.51
C HIS A 56 25.50 22.05 11.27
N GLU A 57 26.19 21.78 10.18
CA GLU A 57 26.00 22.45 8.88
C GLU A 57 24.86 21.77 8.07
N ILE A 58 24.42 20.58 8.48
CA ILE A 58 23.32 19.85 7.86
C ILE A 58 22.01 20.23 8.54
N VAL A 59 21.05 20.74 7.75
CA VAL A 59 19.71 21.07 8.21
C VAL A 59 18.71 20.14 7.53
N ILE A 60 17.99 19.35 8.32
CA ILE A 60 16.89 18.49 7.87
C ILE A 60 15.57 19.05 8.38
N GLU A 61 14.61 19.19 7.48
CA GLU A 61 13.30 19.76 7.78
C GLU A 61 12.18 18.97 7.11
N GLN A 62 11.08 18.77 7.83
CA GLN A 62 9.86 18.16 7.30
C GLN A 62 8.78 19.21 7.13
N GLN A 63 7.97 19.07 6.09
CA GLN A 63 6.77 19.88 5.89
C GLN A 63 5.55 18.95 6.03
N PRO A 64 4.75 19.06 7.11
CA PRO A 64 3.69 18.08 7.39
C PRO A 64 2.52 18.15 6.39
N ALA A 65 2.30 19.30 5.75
CA ALA A 65 1.34 19.46 4.65
C ALA A 65 1.69 20.70 3.81
N PHE A 66 1.10 20.80 2.62
CA PHE A 66 1.27 21.95 1.72
C PHE A 66 1.07 23.28 2.46
N ASN A 67 2.00 24.22 2.28
CA ASN A 67 2.03 25.53 2.95
C ASN A 67 2.08 25.53 4.48
N LYS A 68 2.35 24.38 5.14
CA LYS A 68 2.64 24.37 6.56
C LYS A 68 4.10 24.77 6.82
N PRO A 69 4.39 25.38 7.99
CA PRO A 69 5.77 25.65 8.40
C PRO A 69 6.60 24.37 8.44
N PHE A 70 7.88 24.52 8.12
CA PHE A 70 8.84 23.44 8.27
C PHE A 70 9.13 23.18 9.75
N SER A 71 9.24 21.91 10.09
CA SER A 71 9.69 21.44 11.40
C SER A 71 11.07 20.83 11.26
N LYS A 72 12.04 21.32 12.04
CA LYS A 72 13.40 20.80 12.04
C LYS A 72 13.42 19.40 12.65
N ILE A 73 14.19 18.52 12.03
CA ILE A 73 14.52 17.19 12.53
C ILE A 73 15.95 17.25 13.05
N GLU A 74 16.14 16.92 14.33
CA GLU A 74 17.47 16.88 14.93
C GLU A 74 18.25 15.67 14.42
N ILE A 75 19.52 15.91 14.11
CA ILE A 75 20.44 14.90 13.61
C ILE A 75 21.23 14.32 14.79
N ILE A 76 21.29 12.99 14.88
CA ILE A 76 22.10 12.30 15.88
C ILE A 76 23.50 12.04 15.32
N GLU A 77 23.58 11.38 14.16
CA GLU A 77 24.85 10.99 13.53
C GLU A 77 24.66 10.64 12.04
N ILE A 78 25.75 10.65 11.27
CA ILE A 78 25.79 10.01 9.94
C ILE A 78 26.19 8.55 10.17
N VAL A 79 25.30 7.62 9.83
CA VAL A 79 25.45 6.19 10.09
C VAL A 79 26.35 5.53 9.02
N GLY A 80 26.27 6.02 7.79
CA GLY A 80 27.06 5.52 6.69
C GLY A 80 26.84 6.32 5.42
N SER A 81 27.75 6.15 4.45
CA SER A 81 27.65 6.75 3.13
C SER A 81 28.43 5.94 2.10
N CYS A 82 28.04 6.04 0.84
CA CYS A 82 28.78 5.49 -0.30
C CYS A 82 28.80 6.50 -1.44
N LYS A 83 30.00 6.98 -1.78
CA LYS A 83 30.17 7.91 -2.91
C LYS A 83 29.90 7.23 -4.26
N GLN A 84 30.33 5.98 -4.42
CA GLN A 84 30.19 5.24 -5.69
C GLN A 84 28.72 5.01 -6.05
N ASP A 85 27.90 4.65 -5.06
CA ASP A 85 26.48 4.38 -5.24
C ASP A 85 25.61 5.63 -4.97
N ASP A 86 26.22 6.73 -4.54
CA ASP A 86 25.63 8.06 -4.28
C ASP A 86 24.54 8.06 -3.20
N TRP A 87 24.81 7.49 -2.02
CA TRP A 87 23.87 7.51 -0.90
C TRP A 87 24.52 7.90 0.43
N VAL A 88 23.71 8.46 1.33
CA VAL A 88 24.03 8.80 2.73
C VAL A 88 22.87 8.40 3.62
N VAL A 89 23.16 7.86 4.79
CA VAL A 89 22.20 7.52 5.84
C VAL A 89 22.51 8.31 7.10
N ILE A 90 21.51 9.03 7.60
CA ILE A 90 21.59 9.90 8.77
C ILE A 90 20.60 9.42 9.82
N LYS A 91 21.03 9.23 11.06
CA LYS A 91 20.14 8.89 12.16
C LYS A 91 19.47 10.15 12.69
N ALA A 92 18.15 10.12 12.81
CA ALA A 92 17.34 11.26 13.20
C ALA A 92 16.73 11.07 14.60
N ASN A 93 16.72 12.14 15.39
CA ASN A 93 15.91 12.22 16.59
C ASN A 93 14.49 12.65 16.19
N PHE A 94 13.71 11.67 15.77
CA PHE A 94 12.31 11.84 15.38
C PHE A 94 11.42 10.89 16.19
N SER A 95 10.28 11.39 16.64
CA SER A 95 9.28 10.60 17.35
C SER A 95 7.94 10.67 16.62
N ASP A 96 7.23 9.54 16.62
CA ASP A 96 5.89 9.41 16.06
C ASP A 96 4.96 8.90 17.17
N PRO A 97 4.60 9.75 18.15
CA PRO A 97 3.86 9.33 19.34
C PRO A 97 2.46 8.79 18.99
N ASP A 98 1.85 9.33 17.94
CA ASP A 98 0.50 8.97 17.51
C ASP A 98 0.49 7.79 16.52
N SER A 99 1.66 7.22 16.21
CA SER A 99 1.80 6.11 15.25
C SER A 99 1.19 6.42 13.87
N THR A 100 1.31 7.67 13.42
CA THR A 100 0.71 8.15 12.17
C THR A 100 1.71 8.14 11.01
N PHE A 101 2.98 7.85 11.28
CA PHE A 101 3.99 7.71 10.26
C PHE A 101 3.72 6.44 9.43
N PRO A 102 3.78 6.51 8.09
CA PRO A 102 3.44 5.38 7.26
C PRO A 102 4.38 4.20 7.51
N ILE A 103 3.84 2.99 7.40
CA ILE A 103 4.66 1.78 7.30
C ILE A 103 5.34 1.82 5.93
N ILE A 104 6.68 1.80 5.95
CA ILE A 104 7.52 1.79 4.75
C ILE A 104 8.31 0.49 4.76
N LEU A 105 8.16 -0.30 3.70
CA LEU A 105 8.92 -1.52 3.45
C LEU A 105 10.03 -1.22 2.44
N ALA A 106 11.15 -1.93 2.53
CA ALA A 106 12.20 -1.86 1.52
C ALA A 106 12.01 -2.98 0.50
N SER A 107 12.31 -2.72 -0.77
CA SER A 107 12.28 -3.77 -1.80
C SER A 107 13.33 -3.53 -2.88
N THR A 108 13.79 -4.64 -3.46
CA THR A 108 14.71 -4.67 -4.61
C THR A 108 14.14 -5.50 -5.76
N THR A 109 12.89 -5.98 -5.64
CA THR A 109 12.25 -6.78 -6.69
C THR A 109 11.04 -6.05 -7.25
N PHE A 110 11.21 -5.49 -8.44
CA PHE A 110 10.18 -4.78 -9.18
C PHE A 110 10.40 -5.01 -10.68
N LYS A 111 9.36 -4.82 -11.48
CA LYS A 111 9.38 -5.03 -12.93
C LYS A 111 9.45 -3.70 -13.66
N ILE A 112 9.88 -3.76 -14.91
CA ILE A 112 9.70 -2.67 -15.87
C ILE A 112 8.21 -2.28 -15.88
N ASP A 113 7.95 -0.99 -16.03
CA ASP A 113 6.62 -0.35 -16.02
C ASP A 113 5.89 -0.35 -14.68
N ASN A 114 6.48 -0.86 -13.58
CA ASN A 114 5.88 -0.66 -12.26
C ASN A 114 5.69 0.84 -11.98
N PRO A 115 4.49 1.29 -11.56
CA PRO A 115 4.25 2.69 -11.21
C PRO A 115 5.07 3.08 -9.98
N VAL A 116 5.86 4.14 -10.12
CA VAL A 116 6.70 4.70 -9.07
C VAL A 116 6.22 6.12 -8.78
N HIS A 117 6.30 6.51 -7.52
CA HIS A 117 6.01 7.84 -7.05
C HIS A 117 7.19 8.34 -6.24
N PHE A 118 7.54 9.61 -6.40
CA PHE A 118 8.50 10.26 -5.53
C PHE A 118 8.04 11.66 -5.23
N THR A 119 8.48 12.18 -4.09
CA THR A 119 8.16 13.53 -3.65
C THR A 119 9.47 14.25 -3.33
N GLY A 120 9.55 15.55 -3.66
CA GLY A 120 10.70 16.36 -3.29
C GLY A 120 10.53 17.85 -3.43
N PHE A 121 11.62 18.56 -3.12
CA PHE A 121 11.68 20.02 -3.10
C PHE A 121 12.54 20.53 -4.26
N GLN A 122 11.89 21.10 -5.27
CA GLN A 122 12.59 21.67 -6.42
C GLN A 122 13.25 23.01 -6.07
N SER A 123 14.37 23.34 -6.71
CA SER A 123 15.03 24.65 -6.62
C SER A 123 14.10 25.82 -6.93
N VAL A 124 13.18 25.61 -7.88
CA VAL A 124 12.19 26.59 -8.32
C VAL A 124 11.01 26.74 -7.34
N SER A 125 10.77 25.74 -6.49
CA SER A 125 9.74 25.79 -5.43
C SER A 125 10.26 25.15 -4.13
N LYS A 126 11.22 25.81 -3.50
CA LYS A 126 11.94 25.28 -2.31
C LYS A 126 11.06 25.07 -1.08
N ASN A 127 9.88 25.67 -1.06
CA ASN A 127 8.96 25.67 0.08
C ASN A 127 7.71 24.82 -0.16
N GLU A 128 7.60 24.19 -1.33
CA GLU A 128 6.46 23.35 -1.68
C GLU A 128 6.96 21.95 -2.03
N CYS A 129 6.55 21.00 -1.20
CA CYS A 129 6.74 19.59 -1.47
C CYS A 129 5.89 19.20 -2.68
N ARG A 130 6.48 18.57 -3.70
CA ARG A 130 5.76 18.16 -4.92
C ARG A 130 5.93 16.68 -5.20
N THR A 131 4.82 16.02 -5.49
CA THR A 131 4.78 14.61 -5.89
C THR A 131 4.85 14.48 -7.41
N PHE A 132 5.56 13.46 -7.88
CA PHE A 132 5.75 13.12 -9.29
C PHE A 132 5.36 11.67 -9.51
N LYS A 133 4.69 11.40 -10.63
CA LYS A 133 4.40 10.04 -11.08
C LYS A 133 5.41 9.61 -12.14
N SER A 134 5.91 8.41 -11.98
CA SER A 134 6.88 7.79 -12.86
C SER A 134 6.61 6.29 -13.00
N ARG A 135 7.44 5.62 -13.79
CA ARG A 135 7.47 4.15 -13.89
C ARG A 135 8.90 3.66 -14.01
N VAL A 136 9.14 2.42 -13.61
CA VAL A 136 10.44 1.75 -13.79
C VAL A 136 10.72 1.61 -15.28
N LEU A 137 11.90 2.06 -15.72
CA LEU A 137 12.33 1.99 -17.11
C LEU A 137 13.11 0.71 -17.41
N ASN A 138 13.98 0.28 -16.49
CA ASN A 138 14.84 -0.88 -16.65
C ASN A 138 14.98 -1.68 -15.35
N GLU A 139 15.40 -2.94 -15.49
CA GLU A 139 15.79 -3.77 -14.36
C GLU A 139 17.07 -3.23 -13.68
N ILE A 140 17.29 -3.66 -12.43
CA ILE A 140 18.47 -3.26 -11.66
C ILE A 140 19.73 -3.79 -12.35
N SER A 141 20.66 -2.88 -12.63
CA SER A 141 21.99 -3.18 -13.12
C SER A 141 23.01 -2.55 -12.17
N SER A 142 23.89 -3.36 -11.59
CA SER A 142 24.98 -2.87 -10.72
C SER A 142 24.51 -1.92 -9.60
N LYS A 143 23.43 -2.29 -8.89
CA LYS A 143 22.81 -1.50 -7.79
C LYS A 143 22.11 -0.19 -8.20
N GLU A 144 21.91 0.01 -9.50
CA GLU A 144 21.21 1.17 -10.05
C GLU A 144 20.01 0.71 -10.90
N PHE A 145 18.94 1.48 -10.87
CA PHE A 145 17.82 1.36 -11.80
C PHE A 145 17.38 2.75 -12.26
N ARG A 146 16.56 2.81 -13.30
CA ARG A 146 16.07 4.06 -13.89
C ARG A 146 14.56 4.12 -13.83
N ILE A 147 14.04 5.33 -13.65
CA ILE A 147 12.62 5.64 -13.74
C ILE A 147 12.41 6.75 -14.78
N THR A 148 11.24 6.74 -15.41
CA THR A 148 10.82 7.74 -16.40
C THR A 148 9.52 8.38 -15.93
N LEU A 149 9.36 9.69 -16.12
CA LEU A 149 8.12 10.38 -15.73
C LEU A 149 6.93 9.92 -16.59
N ALA A 150 5.72 9.95 -16.03
CA ALA A 150 4.51 9.65 -16.79
C ALA A 150 4.23 10.76 -17.82
N GLU A 151 3.60 10.43 -18.97
CA GLU A 151 3.42 11.32 -20.14
C GLU A 151 2.79 12.70 -19.85
N LYS A 152 2.09 12.88 -18.72
CA LYS A 152 1.47 14.14 -18.30
C LYS A 152 2.24 14.90 -17.22
N ASP A 153 3.21 14.26 -16.58
CA ASP A 153 4.11 14.89 -15.61
C ASP A 153 5.40 15.28 -16.31
N THR A 154 5.49 16.51 -16.78
CA THR A 154 6.74 17.08 -17.31
C THR A 154 7.33 18.06 -16.30
N PHE A 155 8.66 18.11 -16.22
CA PHE A 155 9.31 19.29 -15.63
C PHE A 155 8.93 20.50 -16.50
N LYS A 156 8.38 21.56 -15.91
CA LYS A 156 7.72 22.65 -16.66
C LYS A 156 8.69 23.43 -17.56
N ALA A 157 10.00 23.34 -17.32
CA ALA A 157 11.03 24.08 -18.04
C ALA A 157 12.39 23.32 -18.19
N GLY A 158 12.42 21.99 -18.17
CA GLY A 158 13.65 21.19 -18.42
C GLY A 158 14.48 20.84 -17.17
N ALA A 159 15.78 20.54 -17.33
CA ALA A 159 16.65 20.01 -16.26
C ALA A 159 16.85 20.96 -15.05
N ASP A 160 16.78 22.28 -15.26
CA ASP A 160 16.91 23.26 -14.18
C ASP A 160 15.76 23.20 -13.16
N ASP A 161 14.57 22.74 -13.58
CA ASP A 161 13.45 22.49 -12.69
C ASP A 161 13.66 21.25 -11.81
N ALA A 162 14.46 20.28 -12.25
CA ALA A 162 14.68 19.03 -11.51
C ALA A 162 15.69 19.16 -10.36
N LYS A 163 16.46 20.25 -10.32
CA LYS A 163 17.44 20.51 -9.27
C LYS A 163 16.75 20.53 -7.90
N GLY A 164 17.33 19.80 -6.93
CA GLY A 164 16.79 19.66 -5.57
C GLY A 164 15.99 18.38 -5.32
N LEU A 165 15.61 17.65 -6.38
CA LEU A 165 14.93 16.35 -6.26
C LEU A 165 15.88 15.18 -5.93
N SER A 166 17.19 15.38 -6.06
CA SER A 166 18.17 14.39 -5.65
C SER A 166 18.01 14.01 -4.17
N GLY A 167 18.07 12.71 -3.90
CA GLY A 167 17.84 12.09 -2.61
C GLY A 167 16.36 11.83 -2.27
N SER A 168 15.41 12.23 -3.11
CA SER A 168 14.00 11.81 -2.97
C SER A 168 13.87 10.29 -2.92
N GLY A 169 13.02 9.78 -2.03
CA GLY A 169 12.65 8.36 -2.03
C GLY A 169 11.78 8.01 -3.23
N ALA A 170 12.12 6.92 -3.92
CA ALA A 170 11.33 6.31 -4.98
C ALA A 170 10.45 5.21 -4.38
N PHE A 171 9.13 5.39 -4.43
CA PHE A 171 8.17 4.52 -3.79
C PHE A 171 7.27 3.82 -4.81
N ILE A 172 7.05 2.53 -4.64
CA ILE A 172 5.91 1.83 -5.23
C ILE A 172 4.80 1.83 -4.19
N LEU A 173 3.62 2.30 -4.60
CA LEU A 173 2.40 2.21 -3.81
C LEU A 173 1.76 0.87 -4.10
N ASN A 174 1.67 0.01 -3.09
CA ASN A 174 0.71 -1.07 -3.07
C ASN A 174 -0.33 -0.76 -1.99
N GLY A 175 -1.53 -1.30 -2.11
CA GLY A 175 -2.60 -0.88 -1.21
C GLY A 175 -2.33 -1.11 0.28
N THR A 176 -1.31 -1.89 0.64
CA THR A 176 -0.87 -2.16 2.02
C THR A 176 0.15 -1.14 2.57
N GLY A 177 0.75 -0.27 1.75
CA GLY A 177 1.69 0.74 2.23
C GLY A 177 2.65 1.33 1.18
N LEU A 178 3.80 1.79 1.64
CA LEU A 178 4.85 2.34 0.80
C LEU A 178 6.00 1.33 0.67
N HIS A 179 6.36 0.95 -0.55
CA HIS A 179 7.58 0.21 -0.82
C HIS A 179 8.66 1.15 -1.33
N LEU A 180 9.63 1.47 -0.49
CA LEU A 180 10.83 2.22 -0.88
C LEU A 180 11.72 1.28 -1.69
N ILE A 181 11.90 1.59 -2.97
CA ILE A 181 12.73 0.82 -3.90
C ILE A 181 14.10 1.43 -4.16
N GLY A 182 14.28 2.70 -3.77
CA GLY A 182 15.54 3.41 -3.92
C GLY A 182 15.45 4.89 -3.62
N ILE A 183 16.54 5.59 -3.86
CA ILE A 183 16.61 7.06 -3.82
C ILE A 183 17.09 7.63 -5.15
N LEU A 184 16.62 8.81 -5.52
CA LEU A 184 17.03 9.50 -6.73
C LEU A 184 18.48 9.99 -6.60
N LYS A 185 19.36 9.64 -7.55
CA LYS A 185 20.75 10.12 -7.62
C LYS A 185 20.83 11.43 -8.39
N SER A 186 20.62 11.36 -9.70
CA SER A 186 20.79 12.51 -10.59
C SER A 186 19.71 12.53 -11.65
N VAL A 187 19.26 13.73 -11.97
CA VAL A 187 18.40 14.04 -13.12
C VAL A 187 19.22 14.68 -14.26
N LYS A 188 20.57 14.63 -14.18
CA LYS A 188 21.45 15.27 -15.18
C LYS A 188 21.64 14.38 -16.41
N GLY A 189 21.09 14.82 -17.54
CA GLY A 189 21.52 14.47 -18.89
C GLY A 189 21.50 15.72 -19.77
N ASP A 190 22.50 15.87 -20.64
CA ASP A 190 22.60 16.98 -21.61
C ASP A 190 21.48 16.98 -22.66
N ASP A 191 20.64 15.93 -22.68
CA ASP A 191 19.36 15.88 -23.36
C ASP A 191 18.26 15.65 -22.31
N ALA A 192 17.73 16.75 -21.76
CA ALA A 192 16.60 16.75 -20.84
C ALA A 192 15.30 16.38 -21.55
N ILE A 193 15.21 15.16 -22.06
CA ILE A 193 13.94 14.50 -22.31
C ILE A 193 13.61 13.80 -20.98
N ASN A 194 12.36 13.93 -20.53
CA ASN A 194 11.84 13.57 -19.20
C ASN A 194 11.91 12.06 -18.83
N ASP A 195 12.90 11.33 -19.32
CA ASP A 195 12.80 9.90 -19.59
C ASP A 195 13.85 9.03 -18.88
N ASP A 196 14.85 9.58 -18.16
CA ASP A 196 15.92 8.76 -17.56
C ASP A 196 16.45 9.32 -16.22
N ILE A 197 15.69 9.10 -15.14
CA ILE A 197 16.10 9.45 -13.78
C ILE A 197 16.79 8.23 -13.14
N LYS A 198 18.04 8.39 -12.72
CA LYS A 198 18.82 7.33 -12.07
C LYS A 198 18.52 7.24 -10.58
N CYS A 199 18.37 6.01 -10.10
CA CYS A 199 18.08 5.70 -8.70
C CYS A 199 19.09 4.68 -8.14
N CYS A 200 19.54 4.90 -6.90
CA CYS A 200 20.25 3.89 -6.12
C CYS A 200 19.25 2.91 -5.53
N GLU A 201 19.51 1.61 -5.60
CA GLU A 201 18.66 0.60 -4.94
C GLU A 201 18.81 0.58 -3.40
N MET A 202 17.95 -0.18 -2.74
CA MET A 202 17.88 -0.24 -1.28
C MET A 202 18.77 -1.30 -0.60
N THR A 203 19.46 -2.20 -1.32
CA THR A 203 20.15 -3.36 -0.71
C THR A 203 21.06 -2.99 0.46
N ASP A 204 22.06 -2.12 0.22
CA ASP A 204 23.05 -1.77 1.25
C ASP A 204 22.43 -0.87 2.34
N ILE A 205 21.55 0.05 1.93
CA ILE A 205 20.88 1.00 2.82
C ILE A 205 19.98 0.26 3.81
N ALA A 206 19.16 -0.67 3.32
CA ALA A 206 18.24 -1.47 4.13
C ALA A 206 19.01 -2.34 5.13
N ALA A 207 20.10 -2.98 4.70
CA ALA A 207 20.97 -3.75 5.58
C ALA A 207 21.56 -2.88 6.71
N LEU A 208 22.00 -1.66 6.38
CA LEU A 208 22.61 -0.73 7.34
C LEU A 208 21.63 -0.29 8.44
N ILE A 209 20.38 -0.03 8.09
CA ILE A 209 19.34 0.44 9.04
C ILE A 209 18.45 -0.68 9.57
N GLY A 210 18.74 -1.94 9.22
CA GLY A 210 18.00 -3.11 9.68
C GLY A 210 16.55 -3.17 9.19
N MET A 211 16.29 -2.76 7.95
CA MET A 211 15.02 -3.01 7.26
C MET A 211 15.09 -4.36 6.53
N GLU A 212 14.03 -5.15 6.62
CA GLU A 212 13.90 -6.37 5.83
C GLU A 212 13.55 -6.03 4.38
N LEU A 213 14.23 -6.67 3.43
CA LEU A 213 13.89 -6.58 2.01
C LEU A 213 12.68 -7.49 1.74
N THR A 214 11.65 -6.92 1.13
CA THR A 214 10.40 -7.59 0.79
C THR A 214 10.24 -7.69 -0.72
N ASP A 215 9.54 -8.72 -1.20
CA ASP A 215 9.29 -8.87 -2.62
C ASP A 215 8.02 -8.16 -3.08
N ILE A 216 8.11 -7.11 -3.91
CA ILE A 216 6.90 -6.47 -4.48
C ILE A 216 6.22 -7.43 -5.47
N ILE A 217 6.97 -8.34 -6.08
CA ILE A 217 6.40 -9.36 -6.97
C ILE A 217 5.54 -10.35 -6.18
N ALA A 218 5.80 -10.58 -4.89
CA ALA A 218 4.90 -11.37 -4.04
C ALA A 218 3.53 -10.68 -3.88
N ASP A 219 3.49 -9.35 -4.01
CA ASP A 219 2.26 -8.56 -4.03
C ASP A 219 1.49 -8.65 -5.36
N SER A 220 2.15 -9.17 -6.41
CA SER A 220 1.52 -9.63 -7.66
C SER A 220 0.95 -11.06 -7.58
N LEU A 221 1.01 -11.73 -6.43
CA LEU A 221 0.30 -13.00 -6.16
C LEU A 221 -1.15 -12.79 -5.68
N GLY A 222 -1.67 -11.55 -5.68
CA GLY A 222 -3.10 -11.32 -5.46
C GLY A 222 -3.93 -12.10 -6.48
N ASP A 223 -5.07 -12.65 -6.07
CA ASP A 223 -5.96 -13.46 -6.93
C ASP A 223 -6.78 -12.56 -7.86
N THR A 224 -6.09 -11.90 -8.79
CA THR A 224 -6.64 -10.91 -9.72
C THR A 224 -7.76 -11.50 -10.58
N TRP A 225 -7.61 -12.76 -10.98
CA TRP A 225 -8.66 -13.48 -11.71
C TRP A 225 -9.93 -13.55 -10.87
N ALA A 226 -9.86 -13.96 -9.60
CA ALA A 226 -11.05 -14.01 -8.75
C ALA A 226 -11.65 -12.62 -8.50
N SER A 227 -10.82 -11.59 -8.35
CA SER A 227 -11.30 -10.21 -8.22
C SER A 227 -12.10 -9.78 -9.44
N GLN A 228 -11.59 -10.03 -10.65
CA GLN A 228 -12.27 -9.66 -11.90
C GLN A 228 -13.57 -10.44 -12.09
N GLN A 229 -13.57 -11.73 -11.77
CA GLN A 229 -14.78 -12.54 -11.85
C GLN A 229 -15.86 -12.07 -10.86
N PHE A 230 -15.48 -11.54 -9.69
CA PHE A 230 -16.45 -10.94 -8.78
C PHE A 230 -17.17 -9.74 -9.39
N ASP A 231 -16.42 -8.86 -10.07
CA ASP A 231 -16.98 -7.65 -10.68
C ASP A 231 -17.90 -7.97 -11.88
N GLU A 232 -17.75 -9.15 -12.47
CA GLU A 232 -18.58 -9.65 -13.58
C GLU A 232 -19.81 -10.44 -13.11
N LEU A 233 -19.99 -10.67 -11.80
CA LEU A 233 -21.15 -11.41 -11.28
C LEU A 233 -22.44 -10.62 -11.48
N GLU A 234 -23.38 -11.19 -12.23
CA GLU A 234 -24.74 -10.69 -12.33
C GLU A 234 -25.62 -11.35 -11.26
N VAL A 235 -26.01 -10.56 -10.25
CA VAL A 235 -26.97 -10.98 -9.22
C VAL A 235 -28.39 -10.57 -9.58
N THR A 236 -29.35 -11.44 -9.24
CA THR A 236 -30.78 -11.28 -9.56
C THR A 236 -31.65 -11.25 -8.30
N ASP A 237 -31.14 -11.73 -7.16
CA ASP A 237 -31.84 -11.69 -5.88
C ASP A 237 -31.59 -10.36 -5.16
N GLU A 238 -32.51 -9.40 -5.30
CA GLU A 238 -32.39 -8.06 -4.71
C GLU A 238 -32.65 -8.00 -3.19
N ARG A 239 -32.89 -9.13 -2.52
CA ARG A 239 -33.29 -9.17 -1.11
C ARG A 239 -32.10 -9.02 -0.18
N ASN A 240 -32.29 -8.26 0.90
CA ASN A 240 -31.30 -8.17 1.97
C ASN A 240 -31.37 -9.36 2.95
N LEU A 241 -30.43 -9.44 3.90
CA LEU A 241 -30.36 -10.53 4.88
C LEU A 241 -31.66 -10.74 5.67
N ILE A 242 -32.33 -9.65 6.08
CA ILE A 242 -33.55 -9.73 6.90
C ILE A 242 -34.71 -10.30 6.07
N GLU A 243 -34.87 -9.79 4.85
CA GLU A 243 -35.90 -10.25 3.91
C GLU A 243 -35.72 -11.73 3.55
N LYS A 244 -34.48 -12.13 3.23
CA LYS A 244 -34.12 -13.52 2.95
C LYS A 244 -34.51 -14.46 4.08
N ILE A 245 -34.16 -14.11 5.33
CA ILE A 245 -34.55 -14.91 6.50
C ILE A 245 -36.08 -14.96 6.67
N LYS A 246 -36.77 -13.84 6.50
CA LYS A 246 -38.22 -13.76 6.75
C LYS A 246 -39.06 -14.50 5.71
N ILE A 247 -38.57 -14.65 4.48
CA ILE A 247 -39.24 -15.43 3.44
C ILE A 247 -39.21 -16.92 3.76
N VAL A 248 -38.03 -17.44 4.14
CA VAL A 248 -37.89 -18.86 4.49
C VAL A 248 -38.35 -19.16 5.92
N ASN A 249 -38.49 -18.16 6.78
CA ASN A 249 -38.99 -18.32 8.15
C ASN A 249 -39.59 -17.01 8.71
N SER A 250 -40.91 -16.84 8.59
CA SER A 250 -41.63 -15.64 9.09
C SER A 250 -41.49 -15.45 10.60
N GLU A 251 -41.45 -16.55 11.35
CA GLU A 251 -41.38 -16.60 12.81
C GLU A 251 -39.95 -16.56 13.36
N TYR A 252 -38.95 -16.30 12.50
CA TYR A 252 -37.56 -16.25 12.94
C TYR A 252 -37.37 -15.15 13.99
N SER A 253 -36.74 -15.52 15.10
CA SER A 253 -36.58 -14.66 16.28
C SER A 253 -35.89 -13.34 15.94
N GLN A 254 -36.56 -12.22 16.27
CA GLN A 254 -36.01 -10.89 16.05
C GLN A 254 -34.68 -10.66 16.79
N LEU A 255 -34.51 -11.27 17.97
CA LEU A 255 -33.25 -11.19 18.72
C LEU A 255 -32.09 -11.82 17.94
N LYS A 256 -32.33 -12.93 17.23
CA LYS A 256 -31.33 -13.58 16.39
C LYS A 256 -31.01 -12.75 15.14
N ILE A 257 -32.02 -12.16 14.48
CA ILE A 257 -31.81 -11.24 13.35
C ILE A 257 -30.94 -10.07 13.76
N ASN A 258 -31.27 -9.42 14.89
CA ASN A 258 -30.50 -8.28 15.41
C ASN A 258 -29.05 -8.66 15.72
N ARG A 259 -28.80 -9.89 16.19
CA ARG A 259 -27.44 -10.40 16.40
C ARG A 259 -26.67 -10.51 15.09
N LEU A 260 -27.27 -11.07 14.04
CA LEU A 260 -26.63 -11.19 12.73
C LEU A 260 -26.33 -9.82 12.12
N CYS A 261 -27.28 -8.88 12.22
CA CYS A 261 -27.08 -7.50 11.73
C CYS A 261 -25.93 -6.79 12.46
N ARG A 262 -25.77 -7.05 13.77
CA ARG A 262 -24.65 -6.50 14.54
C ARG A 262 -23.32 -7.08 14.10
N GLN A 263 -23.24 -8.40 13.86
CA GLN A 263 -22.03 -9.03 13.34
C GLN A 263 -21.66 -8.46 11.96
N LEU A 264 -22.64 -8.29 11.07
CA LEU A 264 -22.44 -7.66 9.78
C LEU A 264 -21.88 -6.23 9.90
N ALA A 265 -22.45 -5.41 10.78
CA ALA A 265 -21.99 -4.03 10.98
C ALA A 265 -20.57 -3.95 11.55
N LEU A 266 -20.22 -4.81 12.50
CA LEU A 266 -18.86 -4.89 13.06
C LEU A 266 -17.87 -5.33 11.98
N GLY A 267 -18.21 -6.35 11.20
CA GLY A 267 -17.35 -6.82 10.12
C GLY A 267 -17.08 -5.78 9.04
N LYS A 268 -18.08 -4.99 8.64
CA LYS A 268 -17.83 -3.87 7.70
C LYS A 268 -16.80 -2.87 8.23
N SER A 269 -16.78 -2.63 9.55
CA SER A 269 -15.79 -1.74 10.16
C SER A 269 -14.40 -2.38 10.17
N GLU A 270 -14.29 -3.65 10.56
CA GLU A 270 -12.99 -4.36 10.68
C GLU A 270 -12.35 -4.64 9.31
N LEU A 271 -13.18 -5.04 8.35
CA LEU A 271 -12.76 -5.37 6.98
C LEU A 271 -12.47 -4.12 6.13
N SER A 272 -12.80 -2.91 6.59
CA SER A 272 -12.56 -1.65 5.85
C SER A 272 -11.09 -1.34 5.58
N SER A 273 -10.19 -2.01 6.30
CA SER A 273 -8.74 -1.92 6.12
C SER A 273 -8.21 -2.82 5.00
N ILE A 274 -9.02 -3.76 4.52
CA ILE A 274 -8.64 -4.68 3.44
C ILE A 274 -8.87 -3.99 2.09
N LEU A 275 -7.97 -4.23 1.15
CA LEU A 275 -8.09 -3.70 -0.20
C LEU A 275 -9.28 -4.26 -0.95
N ASP A 276 -9.98 -3.38 -1.67
CA ASP A 276 -11.15 -3.73 -2.47
C ASP A 276 -10.88 -4.91 -3.41
N ARG A 277 -9.73 -4.91 -4.10
CA ARG A 277 -9.31 -6.03 -4.97
C ARG A 277 -9.25 -7.36 -4.22
N ASP A 278 -8.61 -7.38 -3.05
CA ASP A 278 -8.41 -8.59 -2.27
C ASP A 278 -9.75 -9.03 -1.66
N MET A 279 -10.57 -8.07 -1.23
CA MET A 279 -11.93 -8.33 -0.76
C MET A 279 -12.80 -8.94 -1.86
N SER A 280 -12.81 -8.39 -3.08
CA SER A 280 -13.53 -8.94 -4.22
C SER A 280 -13.07 -10.37 -4.53
N ALA A 281 -11.76 -10.62 -4.53
CA ALA A 281 -11.23 -11.96 -4.73
C ALA A 281 -11.66 -12.95 -3.63
N ILE A 282 -11.59 -12.54 -2.36
CA ILE A 282 -12.04 -13.35 -1.22
C ILE A 282 -13.54 -13.64 -1.35
N LYS A 283 -14.35 -12.62 -1.61
CA LYS A 283 -15.80 -12.72 -1.80
C LYS A 283 -16.13 -13.70 -2.91
N PHE A 284 -15.48 -13.61 -4.07
CA PHE A 284 -15.68 -14.56 -5.17
C PHE A 284 -15.34 -15.99 -4.81
N ARG A 285 -14.20 -16.23 -4.15
CA ARG A 285 -13.80 -17.60 -3.74
C ARG A 285 -14.78 -18.21 -2.75
N ILE A 286 -15.26 -17.42 -1.80
CA ILE A 286 -16.25 -17.85 -0.81
C ILE A 286 -17.59 -18.10 -1.52
N PHE A 287 -18.04 -17.16 -2.35
CA PHE A 287 -19.28 -17.26 -3.12
C PHE A 287 -19.33 -18.55 -3.93
N GLU A 288 -18.35 -18.80 -4.81
CA GLU A 288 -18.29 -20.00 -5.66
C GLU A 288 -18.35 -21.28 -4.82
N ALA A 289 -17.60 -21.31 -3.71
CA ALA A 289 -17.57 -22.47 -2.84
C ALA A 289 -18.89 -22.67 -2.08
N CYS A 290 -19.62 -21.59 -1.77
CA CYS A 290 -20.92 -21.64 -1.10
C CYS A 290 -22.08 -21.94 -2.07
N GLN A 291 -21.96 -21.63 -3.36
CA GLN A 291 -22.95 -22.02 -4.37
C GLN A 291 -23.13 -23.55 -4.39
N GLU A 292 -22.02 -24.31 -4.40
CA GLU A 292 -22.05 -25.78 -4.32
C GLU A 292 -22.82 -26.27 -3.07
N GLU A 293 -22.57 -25.65 -1.91
CA GLU A 293 -23.25 -26.02 -0.65
C GLU A 293 -24.74 -25.62 -0.64
N LEU A 294 -25.10 -24.54 -1.35
CA LEU A 294 -26.48 -24.09 -1.46
C LEU A 294 -27.28 -25.02 -2.38
N GLU A 295 -26.70 -25.48 -3.48
CA GLU A 295 -27.28 -26.49 -4.38
C GLU A 295 -27.62 -27.76 -3.59
N ASP A 296 -26.63 -28.34 -2.90
CA ASP A 296 -26.81 -29.54 -2.06
C ASP A 296 -27.89 -29.31 -0.98
N PHE A 297 -27.86 -28.15 -0.32
CA PHE A 297 -28.83 -27.82 0.72
C PHE A 297 -30.26 -27.76 0.19
N ILE A 298 -30.49 -27.16 -0.99
CA ILE A 298 -31.82 -27.04 -1.60
C ILE A 298 -32.34 -28.41 -2.05
N GLU A 299 -31.47 -29.28 -2.59
CA GLU A 299 -31.85 -30.65 -2.95
C GLU A 299 -32.28 -31.46 -1.72
N GLU A 300 -31.54 -31.34 -0.61
CA GLU A 300 -31.84 -31.99 0.67
C GLU A 300 -33.07 -31.41 1.37
N ASN A 301 -33.38 -30.13 1.14
CA ASN A 301 -34.41 -29.37 1.84
C ASN A 301 -35.40 -28.75 0.85
N GLN A 302 -36.22 -29.58 0.22
CA GLN A 302 -37.27 -29.16 -0.72
C GLN A 302 -38.39 -28.32 -0.07
N GLU A 303 -38.34 -28.11 1.24
CA GLU A 303 -39.31 -27.33 2.00
C GLU A 303 -39.06 -25.82 1.83
N ALA A 304 -40.10 -25.07 1.47
CA ALA A 304 -40.01 -23.61 1.37
C ALA A 304 -39.85 -22.91 2.73
N ILE A 305 -40.15 -23.59 3.83
CA ILE A 305 -40.10 -23.04 5.20
C ILE A 305 -39.00 -23.76 5.98
N LEU A 306 -37.96 -23.03 6.32
CA LEU A 306 -36.80 -23.53 7.06
C LEU A 306 -36.95 -23.28 8.56
N SER A 307 -36.50 -24.22 9.38
CA SER A 307 -36.34 -24.02 10.81
C SER A 307 -35.21 -23.03 11.14
N SER A 308 -35.26 -22.44 12.34
CA SER A 308 -34.18 -21.56 12.80
C SER A 308 -32.84 -22.31 12.91
N ASP A 309 -32.86 -23.61 13.15
CA ASP A 309 -31.67 -24.46 13.21
C ASP A 309 -31.06 -24.69 11.81
N GLN A 310 -31.89 -24.98 10.81
CA GLN A 310 -31.45 -25.13 9.41
C GLN A 310 -30.76 -23.85 8.89
N ILE A 311 -31.33 -22.67 9.13
CA ILE A 311 -30.73 -21.39 8.71
C ILE A 311 -29.36 -21.18 9.38
N ASN A 312 -29.25 -21.42 10.69
CA ASN A 312 -27.97 -21.26 11.39
C ASN A 312 -26.92 -22.26 10.90
N LYS A 313 -27.32 -23.52 10.69
CA LYS A 313 -26.46 -24.58 10.15
C LYS A 313 -25.96 -24.26 8.74
N LEU A 314 -26.80 -23.68 7.89
CA LEU A 314 -26.37 -23.29 6.54
C LEU A 314 -25.32 -22.15 6.59
N ILE A 315 -25.52 -21.13 7.43
CA ILE A 315 -24.50 -20.07 7.62
C ILE A 315 -23.19 -20.67 8.15
N GLU A 316 -23.26 -21.62 9.08
CA GLU A 316 -22.07 -22.33 9.57
C GLU A 316 -21.39 -23.18 8.48
N LYS A 317 -22.16 -23.87 7.63
CA LYS A 317 -21.61 -24.61 6.48
C LYS A 317 -20.89 -23.66 5.52
N PHE A 318 -21.53 -22.56 5.11
CA PHE A 318 -20.90 -21.52 4.28
C PHE A 318 -19.61 -20.98 4.91
N THR A 319 -19.64 -20.69 6.22
CA THR A 319 -18.44 -20.20 6.93
C THR A 319 -17.30 -21.23 6.86
N LYS A 320 -17.57 -22.49 7.20
CA LYS A 320 -16.56 -23.57 7.14
C LYS A 320 -16.02 -23.79 5.73
N ARG A 321 -16.90 -23.70 4.74
CA ARG A 321 -16.52 -23.82 3.33
C ARG A 321 -15.64 -22.66 2.89
N GLY A 322 -15.98 -21.43 3.30
CA GLY A 322 -15.20 -20.22 3.11
C GLY A 322 -13.79 -20.31 3.71
N ILE A 323 -13.67 -20.79 4.95
CA ILE A 323 -12.36 -21.02 5.60
C ILE A 323 -11.53 -22.00 4.75
N LYS A 324 -12.10 -23.16 4.43
CA LYS A 324 -11.39 -24.22 3.70
C LYS A 324 -10.93 -23.78 2.31
N ILE A 325 -11.75 -23.02 1.56
CA ILE A 325 -11.37 -22.57 0.22
C ILE A 325 -10.26 -21.52 0.30
N LEU A 326 -10.32 -20.59 1.26
CA LEU A 326 -9.27 -19.59 1.45
C LEU A 326 -7.96 -20.26 1.88
N GLU A 327 -7.97 -21.15 2.87
CA GLU A 327 -6.76 -21.92 3.25
C GLU A 327 -6.13 -22.66 2.06
N THR A 328 -6.96 -23.19 1.17
CA THR A 328 -6.48 -23.90 -0.03
C THR A 328 -5.88 -22.92 -1.03
N LYS A 329 -6.54 -21.79 -1.29
CA LYS A 329 -6.11 -20.80 -2.28
C LYS A 329 -4.93 -19.96 -1.79
N SER A 330 -4.79 -19.77 -0.47
CA SER A 330 -3.64 -19.12 0.18
C SER A 330 -2.31 -19.86 -0.05
N LYS A 331 -2.34 -21.12 -0.52
CA LYS A 331 -1.14 -21.83 -0.98
C LYS A 331 -0.56 -21.30 -2.28
N LYS A 332 -1.38 -20.59 -3.07
CA LYS A 332 -1.03 -20.08 -4.40
C LYS A 332 -1.10 -18.56 -4.48
N TYR A 333 -2.04 -17.96 -3.77
CA TYR A 333 -2.30 -16.52 -3.78
C TYR A 333 -2.05 -15.95 -2.39
N LEU A 334 -1.71 -14.66 -2.32
CA LEU A 334 -1.56 -13.96 -1.05
C LEU A 334 -2.89 -13.32 -0.67
N TYR A 335 -3.51 -13.83 0.40
CA TYR A 335 -4.69 -13.23 1.01
C TYR A 335 -4.33 -12.61 2.36
N PRO A 336 -5.02 -11.52 2.79
CA PRO A 336 -4.97 -11.06 4.16
C PRO A 336 -5.24 -12.19 5.15
N VAL A 337 -4.61 -12.14 6.32
CA VAL A 337 -4.90 -13.08 7.41
C VAL A 337 -6.27 -12.72 7.98
N LEU A 338 -7.22 -13.65 7.85
CA LEU A 338 -8.57 -13.54 8.38
C LEU A 338 -8.77 -14.62 9.43
N ASP A 339 -9.37 -14.26 10.55
CA ASP A 339 -9.88 -15.26 11.49
C ASP A 339 -11.25 -15.78 11.05
N ASP A 340 -11.69 -16.86 11.70
CA ASP A 340 -12.96 -17.52 11.41
C ASP A 340 -14.18 -16.59 11.55
N GLU A 341 -14.12 -15.60 12.45
CA GLU A 341 -15.21 -14.65 12.69
C GLU A 341 -15.30 -13.62 11.56
N LEU A 342 -14.16 -13.12 11.07
CA LEU A 342 -14.09 -12.25 9.89
C LEU A 342 -14.62 -12.97 8.65
N ILE A 343 -14.27 -14.25 8.46
CA ILE A 343 -14.79 -15.05 7.34
C ILE A 343 -16.31 -15.24 7.46
N ARG A 344 -16.82 -15.49 8.68
CA ARG A 344 -18.26 -15.54 8.94
C ARG A 344 -18.94 -14.23 8.58
N GLN A 345 -18.34 -13.09 8.91
CA GLN A 345 -18.89 -11.78 8.60
C GLN A 345 -18.91 -11.51 7.08
N ILE A 346 -17.89 -11.96 6.34
CA ILE A 346 -17.89 -11.89 4.86
C ILE A 346 -19.03 -12.74 4.28
N VAL A 347 -19.29 -13.93 4.83
CA VAL A 347 -20.45 -14.74 4.43
C VAL A 347 -21.76 -14.00 4.67
N LEU A 348 -21.93 -13.36 5.84
CA LEU A 348 -23.12 -12.55 6.12
C LEU A 348 -23.25 -11.37 5.16
N ASP A 349 -22.13 -10.78 4.77
CA ASP A 349 -22.09 -9.70 3.79
C ASP A 349 -22.50 -10.18 2.40
N LEU A 350 -22.01 -11.34 1.95
CA LEU A 350 -22.46 -11.96 0.70
C LEU A 350 -23.96 -12.28 0.70
N ILE A 351 -24.53 -12.72 1.84
CA ILE A 351 -25.97 -12.92 1.96
C ILE A 351 -26.72 -11.58 1.88
N ASN A 352 -26.19 -10.54 2.53
CA ASN A 352 -26.80 -9.22 2.55
C ASN A 352 -26.69 -8.49 1.19
N GLU A 353 -25.58 -8.66 0.48
CA GLU A 353 -25.25 -8.03 -0.81
C GLU A 353 -25.70 -8.88 -2.00
N CYS A 354 -26.82 -9.59 -1.86
CA CYS A 354 -27.48 -10.30 -2.97
C CYS A 354 -26.79 -11.59 -3.46
N TYR A 355 -25.51 -11.84 -3.16
CA TYR A 355 -24.75 -12.98 -3.68
C TYR A 355 -25.10 -14.37 -3.10
N LEU A 356 -25.63 -14.46 -1.87
CA LEU A 356 -26.05 -15.74 -1.27
C LEU A 356 -27.46 -15.65 -0.70
N SER A 357 -28.17 -16.78 -0.63
CA SER A 357 -29.50 -16.88 -0.03
C SER A 357 -29.66 -18.17 0.78
N PHE A 358 -30.87 -18.38 1.31
CA PHE A 358 -31.31 -19.61 1.96
C PHE A 358 -32.26 -20.44 1.07
N ASP A 359 -32.48 -20.00 -0.16
CA ASP A 359 -33.39 -20.59 -1.14
C ASP A 359 -32.79 -20.50 -2.56
N LYS A 360 -33.52 -21.05 -3.54
CA LYS A 360 -33.12 -21.16 -4.94
C LYS A 360 -32.84 -19.83 -5.64
N GLU A 361 -33.34 -18.70 -5.13
CA GLU A 361 -33.10 -17.40 -5.75
C GLU A 361 -31.64 -16.96 -5.56
N GLY A 362 -30.92 -17.55 -4.58
CA GLY A 362 -29.49 -17.34 -4.41
C GLY A 362 -28.60 -18.25 -5.25
N LEU A 363 -29.17 -19.04 -6.17
CA LEU A 363 -28.41 -19.87 -7.12
C LEU A 363 -28.19 -19.10 -8.42
N TYR A 364 -26.93 -19.03 -8.84
CA TYR A 364 -26.52 -18.27 -10.01
C TYR A 364 -25.96 -19.19 -11.09
N ALA A 365 -26.33 -18.93 -12.35
CA ALA A 365 -25.78 -19.67 -13.48
C ALA A 365 -24.30 -19.30 -13.67
N LYS A 366 -23.47 -20.31 -13.94
CA LYS A 366 -22.03 -20.15 -14.25
C LYS A 366 -21.78 -19.57 -15.64
#